data_AF-A0A661ZQ31-F1
#
_entry.id   AF-A0A661ZQ31-F1
#
_cell.length_a   1.000
_cell.length_b   1.000
_cell.length_c   1.000
_cell.angle_alpha   90.00
_cell.angle_beta   90.00
_cell.angle_gamma   90.00
#
_symmetry.space_group_name_H-M   'P 1'
#
loop_
_entity.id
_entity.type
_entity.pdbx_description
1 polymer ?
#
loop_
_entity_poly.entity_id
_entity_poly.type
_entity_poly.pdbx_seq_one_letter_code
_entity_poly.pdbx_strand_id
1 'polypeptide(L)'
;MVINNTYDFHFFHLLVILKKKQMENNMNPREDKIFLLIRGYCDEHLDNEYLRLCTELFDDLLDYPKTINRGKEEIWAAAIIWTIGSANFLGDKSFEPYASLSDVCSYFNANTSTVGQKASKVRDVFDIGFMNTKYQRSDSQMTNFLENLAVTEKGFIVSREPFMIDNKEIEFVEDGEEELPKNYILFLESMHPIKNVDLYQIEYLFKSILEEDEKFQRIQIADQKQVHVYFYGRQAKALIFNDKLNSKKFKVIETIDQPLTEE
;
A
#
# COMPACT_ATOMS: atom_id res chain seq x y z
N MET A 1 -11.36 -35.29 -10.55
CA MET A 1 -12.24 -35.01 -11.71
C MET A 1 -12.36 -33.50 -11.80
N VAL A 2 -11.46 -32.87 -12.58
CA VAL A 2 -11.40 -31.42 -12.76
C VAL A 2 -12.43 -31.08 -13.83
N ILE A 3 -13.54 -30.46 -13.46
CA ILE A 3 -14.58 -30.06 -14.41
C ILE A 3 -14.21 -28.67 -14.94
N ASN A 4 -13.70 -28.68 -16.17
CA ASN A 4 -13.52 -27.60 -17.13
C ASN A 4 -14.14 -26.22 -16.80
N ASN A 5 -13.28 -25.24 -16.50
CA ASN A 5 -13.62 -23.82 -16.48
C ASN A 5 -13.40 -23.16 -17.86
N THR A 6 -13.98 -23.75 -18.91
CA THR A 6 -13.95 -23.22 -20.29
C THR A 6 -15.34 -22.80 -20.79
N TYR A 7 -16.37 -22.94 -19.95
CA TYR A 7 -17.75 -22.58 -20.30
C TYR A 7 -18.14 -21.13 -19.96
N ASP A 8 -17.31 -20.39 -19.22
CA ASP A 8 -17.66 -19.04 -18.77
C ASP A 8 -17.33 -17.95 -19.81
N PHE A 9 -16.16 -18.03 -20.47
CA PHE A 9 -15.74 -17.05 -21.49
C PHE A 9 -16.67 -17.01 -22.71
N HIS A 10 -17.17 -18.15 -23.15
CA HIS A 10 -18.05 -18.21 -24.32
C HIS A 10 -19.46 -17.71 -23.99
N PHE A 11 -19.91 -17.88 -22.74
CA PHE A 11 -21.18 -17.35 -22.23
C PHE A 11 -21.11 -15.85 -22.01
N PHE A 12 -19.97 -15.34 -21.50
CA PHE A 12 -19.72 -13.91 -21.33
C PHE A 12 -19.67 -13.19 -22.68
N HIS A 13 -18.95 -13.75 -23.66
CA HIS A 13 -18.94 -13.20 -25.02
C HIS A 13 -20.35 -13.23 -25.64
N LEU A 14 -21.12 -14.30 -25.42
CA LEU A 14 -22.50 -14.39 -25.90
C LEU A 14 -23.42 -13.40 -25.19
N LEU A 15 -23.25 -13.15 -23.89
CA LEU A 15 -23.97 -12.13 -23.12
C LEU A 15 -23.66 -10.71 -23.62
N VAL A 16 -22.39 -10.42 -23.93
CA VAL A 16 -21.99 -9.15 -24.54
C VAL A 16 -22.61 -8.99 -25.94
N ILE A 17 -22.64 -10.06 -26.74
CA ILE A 17 -23.30 -10.05 -28.07
C ILE A 17 -24.82 -9.90 -27.94
N LEU A 18 -25.44 -10.54 -26.95
CA LEU A 18 -26.89 -10.47 -26.71
C LEU A 18 -27.31 -9.11 -26.13
N LYS A 19 -26.52 -8.52 -25.22
CA LYS A 19 -26.68 -7.12 -24.77
C LYS A 19 -26.52 -6.17 -25.95
N LYS A 20 -25.49 -6.35 -26.80
CA LYS A 20 -25.31 -5.56 -28.03
C LYS A 20 -26.54 -5.61 -28.95
N LYS A 21 -27.13 -6.78 -29.13
CA LYS A 21 -28.33 -7.00 -29.96
C LYS A 21 -29.62 -6.44 -29.34
N GLN A 22 -29.69 -6.36 -28.01
CA GLN A 22 -30.77 -5.66 -27.30
C GLN A 22 -30.62 -4.14 -27.34
N MET A 23 -29.40 -3.62 -27.19
CA MET A 23 -29.09 -2.18 -27.30
C MET A 23 -29.46 -1.64 -28.69
N GLU A 24 -29.11 -2.34 -29.77
CA GLU A 24 -29.41 -1.95 -31.16
C GLU A 24 -30.90 -1.65 -31.44
N ASN A 25 -31.83 -2.13 -30.60
CA ASN A 25 -33.27 -1.94 -30.81
C ASN A 25 -33.86 -0.69 -30.11
N ASN A 26 -33.08 0.10 -29.36
CA ASN A 26 -33.61 1.26 -28.62
C ASN A 26 -32.59 2.41 -28.37
N MET A 27 -31.65 2.65 -29.29
CA MET A 27 -30.48 3.50 -28.97
C MET A 27 -30.74 5.01 -28.97
N ASN A 28 -30.29 5.66 -27.90
CA ASN A 28 -30.02 7.09 -27.83
C ASN A 28 -28.58 7.33 -28.33
N PRO A 29 -28.35 8.06 -29.45
CA PRO A 29 -27.01 8.22 -30.06
C PRO A 29 -25.92 8.74 -29.11
N ARG A 30 -26.32 9.49 -28.09
CA ARG A 30 -25.41 10.01 -27.06
C ARG A 30 -24.90 8.89 -26.14
N GLU A 31 -25.78 7.99 -25.74
CA GLU A 31 -25.46 6.87 -24.86
C GLU A 31 -24.50 5.93 -25.58
N ASP A 32 -24.75 5.62 -26.85
CA ASP A 32 -23.86 4.82 -27.69
C ASP A 32 -22.46 5.42 -27.79
N LYS A 33 -22.38 6.74 -28.02
CA LYS A 33 -21.11 7.43 -28.13
C LYS A 33 -20.31 7.32 -26.83
N ILE A 34 -20.96 7.48 -25.67
CA ILE A 34 -20.31 7.33 -24.37
C ILE A 34 -19.82 5.91 -24.16
N PHE A 35 -20.66 4.92 -24.45
CA PHE A 35 -20.30 3.51 -24.33
C PHE A 35 -19.12 3.13 -25.23
N LEU A 36 -19.12 3.56 -26.50
CA LEU A 36 -18.01 3.31 -27.43
C LEU A 36 -16.70 3.96 -26.97
N LEU A 37 -16.77 5.15 -26.39
CA LEU A 37 -15.62 5.84 -25.80
C LEU A 37 -15.06 5.08 -24.59
N ILE A 38 -15.93 4.59 -23.70
CA ILE A 38 -15.53 3.76 -22.55
C ILE A 38 -14.83 2.50 -23.03
N ARG A 39 -15.46 1.81 -24.00
CA ARG A 39 -14.93 0.59 -24.57
C ARG A 39 -13.57 0.79 -25.22
N GLY A 40 -13.43 1.84 -26.05
CA GLY A 40 -12.16 2.13 -26.72
C GLY A 40 -11.00 2.27 -25.74
N TYR A 41 -11.20 3.00 -24.63
CA TYR A 41 -10.16 3.15 -23.61
C TYR A 41 -9.88 1.84 -22.87
N CYS A 42 -10.91 1.08 -22.50
CA CYS A 42 -10.70 -0.18 -21.78
C CYS A 42 -9.99 -1.22 -22.65
N ASP A 43 -10.36 -1.31 -23.93
CA ASP A 43 -9.75 -2.23 -24.90
C ASP A 43 -8.28 -1.85 -25.19
N GLU A 44 -7.92 -0.56 -25.16
CA GLU A 44 -6.58 -0.06 -25.48
C GLU A 44 -5.63 0.01 -24.26
N HIS A 45 -6.15 0.34 -23.08
CA HIS A 45 -5.33 0.69 -21.92
C HIS A 45 -5.62 -0.11 -20.65
N LEU A 46 -6.76 -0.80 -20.56
CA LEU A 46 -7.15 -1.57 -19.37
C LEU A 46 -7.39 -3.03 -19.74
N ASP A 47 -8.40 -3.66 -19.13
CA ASP A 47 -8.78 -5.04 -19.37
C ASP A 47 -10.31 -5.21 -19.43
N ASN A 48 -10.73 -6.45 -19.73
CA ASN A 48 -12.14 -6.81 -19.87
C ASN A 48 -12.93 -6.67 -18.57
N GLU A 49 -12.27 -6.74 -17.41
CA GLU A 49 -12.94 -6.60 -16.13
C GLU A 49 -13.28 -5.13 -15.86
N TYR A 50 -12.37 -4.20 -16.16
CA TYR A 50 -12.69 -2.77 -16.17
C TYR A 50 -13.81 -2.43 -17.13
N LEU A 51 -13.82 -3.02 -18.34
CA LEU A 51 -14.91 -2.82 -19.29
C LEU A 51 -16.25 -3.28 -18.70
N ARG A 52 -16.29 -4.46 -18.06
CA ARG A 52 -17.49 -4.97 -17.38
C ARG A 52 -17.98 -4.00 -16.31
N LEU A 53 -17.12 -3.60 -15.39
CA LEU A 53 -17.46 -2.72 -14.27
C LEU A 53 -17.89 -1.32 -14.74
N CYS A 54 -17.22 -0.77 -15.75
CA CYS A 54 -17.62 0.51 -16.35
C CYS A 54 -18.97 0.41 -17.05
N THR A 55 -19.26 -0.73 -17.69
CA THR A 55 -20.57 -0.98 -18.33
C THR A 55 -21.67 -1.08 -17.27
N GLU A 56 -21.43 -1.77 -16.16
CA GLU A 56 -22.39 -1.85 -15.05
C GLU A 56 -22.69 -0.47 -14.44
N LEU A 57 -21.65 0.34 -14.21
CA LEU A 57 -21.84 1.72 -13.72
C LEU A 57 -22.55 2.60 -14.74
N PHE A 58 -22.28 2.39 -16.02
CA PHE A 58 -22.95 3.12 -17.10
C PHE A 58 -24.45 2.76 -17.16
N ASP A 59 -24.80 1.47 -17.09
CA ASP A 59 -26.20 1.01 -17.05
C ASP A 59 -26.94 1.61 -15.84
N ASP A 60 -26.34 1.55 -14.64
CA ASP A 60 -26.86 2.17 -13.42
C ASP A 60 -27.09 3.69 -13.55
N LEU A 61 -26.19 4.38 -14.25
CA LEU A 61 -26.31 5.82 -14.52
C LEU A 61 -27.44 6.16 -15.49
N LEU A 62 -27.74 5.28 -16.44
CA LEU A 62 -28.86 5.44 -17.37
C LEU A 62 -30.20 5.27 -16.65
N ASP A 63 -30.26 4.31 -15.72
CA ASP A 63 -31.44 4.09 -14.88
C ASP A 63 -31.63 5.22 -13.84
N TYR A 64 -30.55 5.95 -13.48
CA TYR A 64 -30.63 7.08 -12.57
C TYR A 64 -31.20 8.35 -13.26
N PRO A 65 -32.26 8.98 -12.72
CA PRO A 65 -32.98 10.05 -13.42
C PRO A 65 -32.11 11.24 -13.82
N LYS A 66 -32.07 11.52 -15.13
CA LYS A 66 -31.49 12.74 -15.75
C LYS A 66 -29.97 12.93 -15.61
N THR A 67 -29.21 11.85 -15.41
CA THR A 67 -27.78 11.96 -15.09
C THR A 67 -26.93 12.31 -16.30
N ILE A 68 -27.03 11.56 -17.40
CA ILE A 68 -26.12 11.68 -18.56
C ILE A 68 -26.58 12.73 -19.59
N ASN A 69 -27.73 13.36 -19.40
CA ASN A 69 -28.38 14.23 -20.38
C ASN A 69 -27.67 15.56 -20.68
N ARG A 70 -26.61 15.92 -19.93
CA ARG A 70 -25.89 17.20 -20.09
C ARG A 70 -24.38 17.02 -19.98
N GLY A 71 -23.63 17.90 -20.65
CA GLY A 71 -22.15 17.87 -20.69
C GLY A 71 -21.61 17.16 -21.93
N LYS A 72 -20.29 17.12 -22.10
CA LYS A 72 -19.64 16.42 -23.21
C LYS A 72 -19.60 14.91 -22.96
N GLU A 73 -19.78 14.10 -24.00
CA GLU A 73 -19.74 12.63 -23.91
C GLU A 73 -18.37 12.14 -23.44
N GLU A 74 -17.29 12.80 -23.90
CA GLU A 74 -15.91 12.49 -23.54
C GLU A 74 -15.65 12.67 -22.04
N ILE A 75 -16.26 13.68 -21.42
CA ILE A 75 -16.17 13.92 -19.98
C ILE A 75 -16.93 12.86 -19.19
N TRP A 76 -18.06 12.36 -19.70
CA TRP A 76 -18.80 11.27 -19.08
C TRP A 76 -18.04 9.96 -19.13
N ALA A 77 -17.51 9.60 -20.31
CA ALA A 77 -16.69 8.41 -20.47
C ALA A 77 -15.47 8.43 -19.53
N ALA A 78 -14.70 9.53 -19.54
CA ALA A 78 -13.55 9.71 -18.66
C ALA A 78 -13.93 9.63 -17.16
N ALA A 79 -15.07 10.21 -16.77
CA ALA A 79 -15.53 10.19 -15.38
C ALA A 79 -15.94 8.79 -14.93
N ILE A 80 -16.64 8.01 -15.78
CA ILE A 80 -17.04 6.63 -15.48
C ILE A 80 -15.81 5.75 -15.30
N ILE A 81 -14.86 5.82 -16.25
CA ILE A 81 -13.59 5.11 -16.17
C ILE A 81 -12.84 5.51 -14.90
N TRP A 82 -12.72 6.80 -14.60
CA TRP A 82 -11.99 7.23 -13.41
C TRP A 82 -12.70 6.84 -12.12
N THR A 83 -14.03 6.85 -12.07
CA THR A 83 -14.78 6.39 -10.89
C THR A 83 -14.49 4.93 -10.59
N ILE A 84 -14.60 4.04 -11.58
CA ILE A 84 -14.25 2.62 -11.42
C ILE A 84 -12.75 2.45 -11.15
N GLY A 85 -11.91 3.10 -11.94
CA GLY A 85 -10.45 3.07 -11.85
C GLY A 85 -9.95 3.40 -10.47
N SER A 86 -10.33 4.58 -9.96
CA SER A 86 -9.90 5.05 -8.63
C SER A 86 -10.44 4.19 -7.49
N ALA A 87 -11.64 3.62 -7.61
CA ALA A 87 -12.18 2.67 -6.62
C ALA A 87 -11.40 1.34 -6.62
N ASN A 88 -10.67 1.04 -7.70
CA ASN A 88 -9.85 -0.15 -7.90
C ASN A 88 -8.37 0.21 -8.09
N PHE A 89 -7.89 1.26 -7.41
CA PHE A 89 -6.46 1.62 -7.30
C PHE A 89 -5.71 1.90 -8.63
N LEU A 90 -6.43 2.19 -9.72
CA LEU A 90 -5.83 2.47 -11.04
C LEU A 90 -4.76 3.58 -11.01
N GLY A 91 -4.92 4.55 -10.11
CA GLY A 91 -4.00 5.68 -9.95
C GLY A 91 -2.78 5.39 -9.05
N ASP A 92 -2.63 4.19 -8.51
CA ASP A 92 -1.50 3.79 -7.67
C ASP A 92 -0.54 2.92 -8.49
N LYS A 93 0.73 3.36 -8.58
CA LYS A 93 1.78 2.71 -9.38
C LYS A 93 2.15 1.31 -8.89
N SER A 94 1.67 0.91 -7.71
CA SER A 94 1.89 -0.41 -7.13
C SER A 94 0.97 -1.48 -7.72
N PHE A 95 -0.05 -1.07 -8.50
CA PHE A 95 -1.05 -1.96 -9.08
C PHE A 95 -1.07 -1.86 -10.60
N GLU A 96 -1.35 -2.97 -11.27
CA GLU A 96 -1.55 -3.03 -12.71
C GLU A 96 -3.00 -3.47 -13.04
N PRO A 97 -3.61 -2.92 -14.10
CA PRO A 97 -3.11 -1.83 -14.95
C PRO A 97 -3.01 -0.49 -14.20
N TYR A 98 -1.97 0.30 -14.48
CA TYR A 98 -1.80 1.65 -13.93
C TYR A 98 -2.17 2.74 -14.95
N ALA A 99 -2.99 3.71 -14.52
CA ALA A 99 -3.21 4.97 -15.23
C ALA A 99 -3.57 6.10 -14.25
N SER A 100 -2.89 7.23 -14.35
CA SER A 100 -3.25 8.41 -13.57
C SER A 100 -4.50 9.09 -14.12
N LEU A 101 -5.15 9.93 -13.30
CA LEU A 101 -6.27 10.78 -13.77
C LEU A 101 -5.85 11.63 -14.98
N SER A 102 -4.59 12.08 -15.00
CA SER A 102 -4.06 12.87 -16.11
C SER A 102 -3.99 12.05 -17.40
N ASP A 103 -3.61 10.77 -17.32
CA ASP A 103 -3.51 9.88 -18.48
C ASP A 103 -4.90 9.62 -19.08
N VAL A 104 -5.88 9.29 -18.22
CA VAL A 104 -7.29 9.14 -18.62
C VAL A 104 -7.80 10.43 -19.28
N CYS A 105 -7.60 11.58 -18.64
CA CYS A 105 -8.09 12.86 -19.16
C CYS A 105 -7.44 13.25 -20.49
N SER A 106 -6.17 12.93 -20.67
CA SER A 106 -5.42 13.20 -21.91
C SER A 106 -6.01 12.42 -23.09
N TYR A 107 -6.35 11.14 -22.88
CA TYR A 107 -7.00 10.32 -23.91
C TYR A 107 -8.30 10.94 -24.43
N PHE A 108 -9.13 11.43 -23.52
CA PHE A 108 -10.44 12.02 -23.85
C PHE A 108 -10.40 13.51 -24.20
N ASN A 109 -9.20 14.13 -24.23
CA ASN A 109 -9.03 15.57 -24.37
C ASN A 109 -9.93 16.37 -23.40
N ALA A 110 -9.95 15.93 -22.15
CA ALA A 110 -10.82 16.45 -21.10
C ALA A 110 -10.02 17.14 -19.99
N ASN A 111 -10.65 18.09 -19.29
CA ASN A 111 -10.01 18.75 -18.16
C ASN A 111 -10.09 17.89 -16.89
N THR A 112 -8.95 17.72 -16.21
CA THR A 112 -8.80 16.89 -15.00
C THR A 112 -9.72 17.32 -13.86
N SER A 113 -9.87 18.63 -13.62
CA SER A 113 -10.75 19.14 -12.55
C SER A 113 -12.23 18.82 -12.83
N THR A 114 -12.66 18.95 -14.09
CA THR A 114 -14.03 18.66 -14.50
C THR A 114 -14.34 17.17 -14.41
N VAL A 115 -13.42 16.32 -14.86
CA VAL A 115 -13.56 14.86 -14.78
C VAL A 115 -13.56 14.41 -13.32
N GLY A 116 -12.60 14.90 -12.51
CA GLY A 116 -12.50 14.56 -11.09
C GLY A 116 -13.74 14.95 -10.29
N GLN A 117 -14.27 16.17 -10.49
CA GLN A 117 -15.51 16.61 -9.83
C GLN A 117 -16.72 15.77 -10.25
N LYS A 118 -16.82 15.40 -11.53
CA LYS A 118 -17.91 14.56 -12.02
C LYS A 118 -17.79 13.14 -11.45
N ALA A 119 -16.60 12.56 -11.46
CA ALA A 119 -16.33 11.24 -10.92
C ALA A 119 -16.65 11.17 -9.42
N SER A 120 -16.31 12.21 -8.64
CA SER A 120 -16.68 12.32 -7.23
C SER A 120 -18.20 12.29 -7.05
N LYS A 121 -18.95 13.07 -7.84
CA LYS A 121 -20.42 13.07 -7.76
C LYS A 121 -21.02 11.71 -8.09
N VAL A 122 -20.49 11.01 -9.09
CA VAL A 122 -20.94 9.64 -9.41
C VAL A 122 -20.64 8.71 -8.24
N ARG A 123 -19.45 8.82 -7.66
CA ARG A 123 -19.05 8.05 -6.48
C ARG A 123 -20.00 8.26 -5.31
N ASP A 124 -20.36 9.50 -5.02
CA ASP A 124 -21.27 9.86 -3.93
C ASP A 124 -22.70 9.36 -4.18
N VAL A 125 -23.19 9.41 -5.43
CA VAL A 125 -24.56 8.98 -5.78
C VAL A 125 -24.74 7.47 -5.64
N PHE A 126 -23.74 6.69 -6.02
CA PHE A 126 -23.79 5.22 -6.00
C PHE A 126 -23.09 4.60 -4.78
N ASP A 127 -22.66 5.43 -3.82
CA ASP A 127 -21.89 5.03 -2.64
C ASP A 127 -20.73 4.10 -2.99
N ILE A 128 -19.97 4.47 -4.03
CA ILE A 128 -18.86 3.67 -4.54
C ILE A 128 -17.65 3.91 -3.64
N GLY A 129 -17.46 3.01 -2.68
CA GLY A 129 -16.36 3.09 -1.74
C GLY A 129 -15.84 1.72 -1.35
N PHE A 130 -14.91 1.73 -0.39
CA PHE A 130 -14.30 0.53 0.17
C PHE A 130 -15.33 -0.52 0.65
N MET A 131 -16.44 -0.07 1.24
CA MET A 131 -17.47 -0.96 1.83
C MET A 131 -18.52 -1.44 0.80
N ASN A 132 -18.55 -0.88 -0.40
CA ASN A 132 -19.50 -1.26 -1.44
C ASN A 132 -18.78 -2.07 -2.52
N THR A 133 -18.93 -3.38 -2.43
CA THR A 133 -18.22 -4.34 -3.28
C THR A 133 -18.79 -4.46 -4.70
N LYS A 134 -19.94 -3.82 -5.01
CA LYS A 134 -20.60 -3.94 -6.33
C LYS A 134 -19.65 -3.58 -7.48
N TYR A 135 -18.82 -2.56 -7.29
CA TYR A 135 -17.93 -2.01 -8.32
C TYR A 135 -16.46 -2.39 -8.12
N GLN A 136 -16.20 -3.44 -7.35
CA GLN A 136 -14.85 -3.93 -7.10
C GLN A 136 -14.49 -5.05 -8.06
N ARG A 137 -13.21 -5.14 -8.40
CA ARG A 137 -12.66 -6.28 -9.13
C ARG A 137 -12.75 -7.56 -8.29
N SER A 138 -12.93 -8.68 -8.97
CA SER A 138 -13.07 -10.02 -8.42
C SER A 138 -11.72 -10.71 -8.17
N ASP A 139 -10.69 -10.37 -8.96
CA ASP A 139 -9.35 -10.98 -8.88
C ASP A 139 -8.28 -9.90 -8.66
N SER A 140 -8.42 -9.13 -7.58
CA SER A 140 -7.40 -8.14 -7.24
C SER A 140 -6.74 -8.50 -5.91
N GLN A 141 -5.42 -8.35 -5.83
CA GLN A 141 -4.71 -8.30 -4.53
C GLN A 141 -5.38 -7.32 -3.57
N MET A 142 -6.03 -6.29 -4.13
CA MET A 142 -6.90 -5.37 -3.41
C MET A 142 -8.09 -6.08 -2.76
N THR A 143 -8.86 -6.93 -3.45
CA THR A 143 -10.03 -7.62 -2.86
C THR A 143 -9.59 -8.44 -1.65
N ASN A 144 -8.46 -9.15 -1.76
CA ASN A 144 -7.85 -9.85 -0.61
C ASN A 144 -7.43 -8.87 0.50
N PHE A 145 -6.80 -7.73 0.15
CA PHE A 145 -6.41 -6.71 1.12
C PHE A 145 -7.62 -6.06 1.82
N LEU A 146 -8.71 -5.74 1.11
CA LEU A 146 -9.91 -5.11 1.66
C LEU A 146 -10.76 -6.11 2.44
N GLU A 147 -10.89 -7.35 1.98
CA GLU A 147 -11.52 -8.43 2.74
C GLU A 147 -10.80 -8.67 4.07
N ASN A 148 -9.48 -8.45 4.06
CA ASN A 148 -8.65 -8.45 5.24
C ASN A 148 -8.77 -7.19 6.08
N LEU A 149 -9.64 -6.20 5.80
CA LEU A 149 -9.85 -5.07 6.72
C LEU A 149 -11.23 -5.15 7.40
N ALA A 150 -11.27 -4.87 8.70
CA ALA A 150 -12.47 -4.76 9.52
C ALA A 150 -12.53 -3.42 10.23
N VAL A 151 -13.73 -2.89 10.40
CA VAL A 151 -13.98 -1.72 11.26
C VAL A 151 -14.38 -2.23 12.64
N THR A 152 -13.61 -1.87 13.66
CA THR A 152 -13.93 -2.18 15.07
C THR A 152 -15.17 -1.41 15.54
N GLU A 153 -15.80 -1.83 16.64
CA GLU A 153 -16.93 -1.11 17.24
C GLU A 153 -16.62 0.36 17.58
N LYS A 154 -15.33 0.70 17.75
CA LYS A 154 -14.85 2.07 18.02
C LYS A 154 -14.49 2.85 16.74
N GLY A 155 -14.66 2.26 15.55
CA GLY A 155 -14.44 2.92 14.27
C GLY A 155 -13.03 2.83 13.68
N PHE A 156 -12.11 2.07 14.30
CA PHE A 156 -10.77 1.83 13.73
C PHE A 156 -10.80 0.78 12.63
N ILE A 157 -10.08 1.01 11.53
CA ILE A 157 -9.84 0.02 10.47
C ILE A 157 -8.63 -0.84 10.88
N VAL A 158 -8.82 -2.14 10.99
CA VAL A 158 -7.80 -3.12 11.42
C VAL A 158 -7.74 -4.28 10.43
N SER A 159 -6.61 -4.97 10.35
CA SER A 159 -6.53 -6.20 9.55
C SER A 159 -7.27 -7.35 10.26
N ARG A 160 -8.06 -8.13 9.52
CA ARG A 160 -8.76 -9.35 9.96
C ARG A 160 -7.80 -10.51 10.08
N GLU A 161 -6.88 -10.63 9.13
CA GLU A 161 -5.77 -11.56 9.22
C GLU A 161 -4.53 -10.85 9.75
N PRO A 162 -3.81 -11.40 10.73
CA PRO A 162 -2.47 -10.93 11.05
C PRO A 162 -1.63 -11.02 9.78
N PHE A 163 -0.85 -9.98 9.48
CA PHE A 163 0.00 -9.93 8.28
C PHE A 163 0.75 -11.26 8.09
N MET A 164 0.38 -12.06 7.09
CA MET A 164 1.28 -13.05 6.50
C MET A 164 2.33 -12.25 5.74
N ILE A 165 3.37 -11.81 6.46
CA ILE A 165 4.57 -11.26 5.86
C ILE A 165 5.08 -12.33 4.89
N ASP A 166 5.27 -11.94 3.63
CA ASP A 166 5.80 -12.82 2.59
C ASP A 166 7.11 -13.43 3.10
N ASN A 167 7.07 -14.73 3.40
CA ASN A 167 8.16 -15.52 3.96
C ASN A 167 9.27 -15.68 2.91
N LYS A 168 9.98 -14.60 2.60
CA LYS A 168 11.28 -14.67 1.97
C LYS A 168 12.29 -14.95 3.07
N GLU A 169 12.36 -16.22 3.47
CA GLU A 169 13.26 -16.77 4.50
C GLU A 169 13.41 -15.85 5.72
N ILE A 170 12.31 -15.61 6.43
CA ILE A 170 12.40 -15.22 7.84
C ILE A 170 12.43 -16.55 8.60
N GLU A 171 13.62 -16.93 9.08
CA GLU A 171 13.73 -17.95 10.12
C GLU A 171 12.86 -17.50 11.30
N PHE A 172 11.83 -18.28 11.61
CA PHE A 172 10.98 -18.05 12.78
C PHE A 172 11.86 -18.10 14.03
N VAL A 173 12.12 -16.94 14.63
CA VAL A 173 12.59 -16.84 16.01
C VAL A 173 11.33 -16.71 16.87
N GLU A 174 11.14 -17.69 17.76
CA GLU A 174 10.03 -17.78 18.70
C GLU A 174 9.80 -16.45 19.46
N ASP A 175 8.52 -16.13 19.70
CA ASP A 175 8.01 -14.98 20.47
C ASP A 175 8.98 -14.51 21.57
N GLY A 176 9.67 -13.41 21.31
CA GLY A 176 10.32 -12.60 22.33
C GLY A 176 9.44 -11.39 22.61
N GLU A 177 9.05 -11.18 23.87
CA GLU A 177 8.40 -9.96 24.34
C GLU A 177 9.00 -8.72 23.64
N GLU A 178 8.18 -7.95 22.93
CA GLU A 178 8.65 -6.79 22.17
C GLU A 178 9.19 -5.74 23.16
N GLU A 179 10.50 -5.77 23.38
CA GLU A 179 11.15 -5.02 24.44
C GLU A 179 11.11 -3.52 24.11
N LEU A 180 10.36 -2.75 24.91
CA LEU A 180 10.37 -1.29 24.82
C LEU A 180 11.79 -0.77 25.07
N PRO A 181 12.24 0.27 24.33
CA PRO A 181 13.57 0.82 24.54
C PRO A 181 13.73 1.41 25.95
N LYS A 182 14.89 1.16 26.55
CA LYS A 182 15.28 1.62 27.90
C LYS A 182 16.68 2.21 27.85
N ASN A 183 17.15 2.74 28.98
CA ASN A 183 18.54 3.21 29.08
C ASN A 183 19.46 2.04 29.37
N TYR A 184 20.56 1.95 28.64
CA TYR A 184 21.55 0.89 28.75
C TYR A 184 22.96 1.48 28.87
N ILE A 185 23.80 0.79 29.65
CA ILE A 185 25.26 0.91 29.55
C ILE A 185 25.82 -0.32 28.86
N LEU A 186 26.56 -0.09 27.79
CA LEU A 186 27.36 -1.10 27.11
C LEU A 186 28.82 -0.98 27.53
N PHE A 187 29.38 -2.08 28.04
CA PHE A 187 30.77 -2.17 28.48
C PHE A 187 31.62 -2.81 27.39
N LEU A 188 32.60 -2.07 26.90
CA LEU A 188 33.54 -2.51 25.87
C LEU A 188 34.93 -2.69 26.48
N GLU A 189 35.60 -3.79 26.14
CA GLU A 189 37.01 -4.02 26.45
C GLU A 189 37.86 -3.95 25.20
N SER A 190 38.97 -3.23 25.30
CA SER A 190 40.00 -3.13 24.27
C SER A 190 41.16 -4.08 24.56
N MET A 191 41.68 -4.72 23.52
CA MET A 191 42.90 -5.53 23.60
C MET A 191 44.16 -4.67 23.84
N HIS A 192 44.08 -3.36 23.58
CA HIS A 192 45.19 -2.40 23.71
C HIS A 192 44.76 -1.13 24.46
N PRO A 193 45.71 -0.34 25.02
CA PRO A 193 45.38 0.93 25.64
C PRO A 193 44.58 1.85 24.70
N ILE A 194 43.45 2.35 25.20
CA ILE A 194 42.49 3.15 24.42
C ILE A 194 43.00 4.57 24.25
N LYS A 195 42.87 5.12 23.04
CA LYS A 195 43.12 6.54 22.76
C LYS A 195 41.79 7.26 22.49
N ASN A 196 41.74 8.56 22.75
CA ASN A 196 40.56 9.38 22.46
C ASN A 196 40.11 9.31 20.98
N VAL A 197 41.04 9.07 20.06
CA VAL A 197 40.72 8.89 18.62
C VAL A 197 39.84 7.65 18.37
N ASP A 198 39.98 6.62 19.20
CA ASP A 198 39.20 5.38 19.05
C ASP A 198 37.71 5.61 19.39
N LEU A 199 37.39 6.59 20.24
CA LEU A 199 36.01 6.89 20.64
C LEU A 199 35.13 7.37 19.49
N TYR A 200 35.67 8.19 18.58
CA TYR A 200 34.91 8.68 17.42
C TYR A 200 34.49 7.54 16.49
N GLN A 201 35.35 6.52 16.33
CA GLN A 201 35.04 5.36 15.50
C GLN A 201 33.97 4.49 16.15
N ILE A 202 34.08 4.27 17.47
CA ILE A 202 33.09 3.51 18.25
C ILE A 202 31.74 4.23 18.22
N GLU A 203 31.71 5.55 18.46
CA GLU A 203 30.49 6.36 18.41
C GLU A 203 29.82 6.31 17.03
N TYR A 204 30.58 6.49 15.95
CA TYR A 204 30.04 6.44 14.59
C TYR A 204 29.42 5.07 14.28
N LEU A 205 30.14 3.99 14.59
CA LEU A 205 29.65 2.63 14.39
C LEU A 205 28.39 2.37 15.22
N PHE A 206 28.35 2.86 16.46
CA PHE A 206 27.22 2.64 17.35
C PHE A 206 25.99 3.41 16.88
N LYS A 207 26.15 4.67 16.47
CA LYS A 207 25.04 5.45 15.89
C LYS A 207 24.47 4.80 14.62
N SER A 208 25.29 4.09 13.85
CA SER A 208 24.85 3.41 12.63
C SER A 208 23.95 2.18 12.85
N ILE A 209 23.76 1.73 14.10
CA ILE A 209 22.88 0.59 14.43
C ILE A 209 21.60 0.98 15.17
N LEU A 210 21.47 2.26 15.53
CA LEU A 210 20.30 2.78 16.23
C LEU A 210 19.15 3.02 15.26
N GLU A 211 17.94 2.77 15.73
CA GLU A 211 16.69 3.05 15.04
C GLU A 211 16.16 4.46 15.32
N GLU A 212 15.07 4.87 14.65
CA GLU A 212 14.51 6.22 14.75
C GLU A 212 14.05 6.61 16.17
N ASP A 213 13.61 5.63 16.96
CA ASP A 213 13.14 5.81 18.34
C ASP A 213 14.25 5.66 19.40
N GLU A 214 15.49 5.38 18.99
CA GLU A 214 16.63 5.13 19.86
C GLU A 214 17.64 6.28 19.83
N LYS A 215 18.39 6.46 20.91
CA LYS A 215 19.28 7.61 21.09
C LYS A 215 20.60 7.24 21.72
N PHE A 216 21.69 7.56 21.02
CA PHE A 216 23.02 7.61 21.64
C PHE A 216 23.07 8.79 22.62
N GLN A 217 23.53 8.55 23.83
CA GLN A 217 23.65 9.58 24.86
C GLN A 217 25.09 10.08 24.97
N ARG A 218 26.03 9.18 25.25
CA ARG A 218 27.46 9.52 25.42
C ARG A 218 28.35 8.28 25.41
N ILE A 219 29.65 8.51 25.25
CA ILE A 219 30.72 7.50 25.34
C ILE A 219 31.83 8.02 26.25
N GLN A 220 32.39 7.16 27.11
CA GLN A 220 33.49 7.52 28.01
C GLN A 220 34.51 6.39 28.16
N ILE A 221 35.78 6.75 28.34
CA ILE A 221 36.82 5.81 28.76
C ILE A 221 36.69 5.60 30.27
N ALA A 222 36.47 4.38 30.71
CA ALA A 222 36.36 4.02 32.12
C ALA A 222 37.74 3.71 32.74
N ASP A 223 38.62 3.05 31.99
CA ASP A 223 40.02 2.81 32.37
C ASP A 223 40.92 2.67 31.13
N GLN A 224 42.16 2.20 31.30
CA GLN A 224 43.10 2.06 30.17
C GLN A 224 42.60 1.15 29.04
N LYS A 225 41.67 0.24 29.31
CA LYS A 225 41.16 -0.77 28.37
C LYS A 225 39.64 -0.85 28.30
N GLN A 226 38.90 -0.10 29.11
CA GLN A 226 37.43 -0.13 29.13
C GLN A 226 36.81 1.16 28.62
N VAL A 227 35.76 1.02 27.81
CA VAL A 227 34.90 2.11 27.32
C VAL A 227 33.46 1.80 27.65
N HIS A 228 32.71 2.77 28.16
CA HIS A 228 31.28 2.65 28.40
C HIS A 228 30.52 3.50 27.38
N VAL A 229 29.52 2.90 26.73
CA VAL A 229 28.58 3.57 25.84
C VAL A 229 27.21 3.63 26.51
N TYR A 230 26.62 4.82 26.57
CA TYR A 230 25.32 5.07 27.15
C TYR A 230 24.32 5.35 26.03
N PHE A 231 23.20 4.64 26.02
CA PHE A 231 22.18 4.81 24.99
C PHE A 231 20.78 4.49 25.51
N TYR A 232 19.78 5.09 24.90
CA TYR A 232 18.39 4.70 25.00
C TYR A 232 18.05 3.82 23.80
N GLY A 233 17.69 2.57 24.02
CA GLY A 233 17.39 1.63 22.94
C GLY A 233 17.09 0.23 23.47
N ARG A 234 17.12 -0.77 22.60
CA ARG A 234 16.85 -2.17 22.97
C ARG A 234 18.14 -2.92 23.28
N GLN A 235 18.07 -3.93 24.17
CA GLN A 235 19.27 -4.69 24.57
C GLN A 235 19.96 -5.37 23.37
N ALA A 236 19.18 -5.75 22.36
CA ALA A 236 19.67 -6.35 21.11
C ALA A 236 20.76 -5.52 20.40
N LYS A 237 20.80 -4.19 20.61
CA LYS A 237 21.85 -3.33 20.01
C LYS A 237 23.26 -3.70 20.47
N ALA A 238 23.41 -4.25 21.67
CA ALA A 238 24.70 -4.73 22.15
C ALA A 238 25.26 -5.88 21.30
N LEU A 239 24.40 -6.83 20.89
CA LEU A 239 24.81 -7.97 20.07
C LEU A 239 25.18 -7.52 18.65
N ILE A 240 24.32 -6.71 18.02
CA ILE A 240 24.56 -6.15 16.68
C ILE A 240 25.85 -5.32 16.68
N PHE A 241 26.09 -4.56 17.75
CA PHE A 241 27.31 -3.78 17.88
C PHE A 241 28.56 -4.65 18.01
N ASN A 242 28.50 -5.71 18.81
CA ASN A 242 29.59 -6.66 18.96
C ASN A 242 29.98 -7.30 17.61
N ASP A 243 28.98 -7.63 16.77
CA ASP A 243 29.23 -8.17 15.44
C ASP A 243 29.85 -7.14 14.49
N LYS A 244 29.44 -5.88 14.55
CA LYS A 244 30.06 -4.79 13.76
C LYS A 244 31.49 -4.44 14.24
N LEU A 245 31.82 -4.72 15.51
CA LEU A 245 33.17 -4.56 16.03
C LEU A 245 34.17 -5.61 15.51
N ASN A 246 33.73 -6.65 14.77
CA ASN A 246 34.55 -7.76 14.27
C ASN A 246 35.66 -7.38 13.26
N SER A 247 36.01 -6.11 13.14
CA SER A 247 37.33 -5.69 12.68
C SER A 247 38.13 -5.02 13.81
N LYS A 248 38.80 -5.85 14.62
CA LYS A 248 40.09 -5.56 15.29
C LYS A 248 40.09 -4.40 16.30
N LYS A 249 39.75 -4.65 17.57
CA LYS A 249 40.42 -4.14 18.81
C LYS A 249 39.53 -4.22 20.07
N PHE A 250 38.22 -4.17 19.92
CA PHE A 250 37.27 -4.08 21.04
C PHE A 250 36.31 -5.27 21.07
N LYS A 251 35.81 -5.61 22.26
CA LYS A 251 34.79 -6.64 22.49
C LYS A 251 33.75 -6.12 23.47
N VAL A 252 32.48 -6.44 23.27
CA VAL A 252 31.44 -6.23 24.28
C VAL A 252 31.63 -7.24 25.42
N ILE A 253 31.75 -6.75 26.65
CA ILE A 253 31.79 -7.60 27.86
C ILE A 253 30.38 -7.79 28.41
N GLU A 254 29.63 -6.69 28.56
CA GLU A 254 28.38 -6.67 29.31
C GLU A 254 27.47 -5.54 28.83
N THR A 255 26.16 -5.69 29.02
CA THR A 255 25.17 -4.64 28.84
C THR A 255 24.23 -4.64 30.04
N ILE A 256 24.07 -3.48 30.68
CA ILE A 256 23.28 -3.35 31.92
C ILE A 256 22.13 -2.37 31.68
N ASP A 257 20.90 -2.78 32.00
CA ASP A 257 19.72 -1.91 32.07
C ASP A 257 19.92 -0.90 33.21
N GLN A 258 19.89 0.39 32.87
CA GLN A 258 19.89 1.48 33.84
C GLN A 258 18.47 2.03 33.98
N PRO A 259 17.79 1.81 35.12
CA PRO A 259 16.56 2.55 35.40
C PRO A 259 16.89 4.05 35.46
N LEU A 260 15.99 4.90 34.93
CA LEU A 260 16.06 6.35 35.07
C LEU A 260 16.27 6.69 36.56
N THR A 261 17.48 7.10 36.94
CA THR A 261 17.69 7.79 38.20
C THR A 261 17.06 9.17 38.05
N GLU A 262 15.96 9.38 38.76
CA GLU A 262 15.43 10.72 39.03
C GLU A 262 16.52 11.51 39.76
N GLU A 263 17.18 12.42 39.06
CA GLU A 263 17.85 13.59 39.63
C GLU A 263 17.31 14.86 38.96
#